data_AF-A0AAW8KL37-F1
#
_entry.id   AF-A0AAW8KL37-F1
#
_cell.length_a   1.000
_cell.length_b   1.000
_cell.length_c   1.000
_cell.angle_alpha   90.00
_cell.angle_beta   90.00
_cell.angle_gamma   90.00
#
_symmetry.space_group_name_H-M   'P 1'
#
loop_
_entity.id
_entity.type
_entity.pdbx_description
1 polymer ?
#
loop_
_entity_poly.entity_id
_entity_poly.type
_entity_poly.pdbx_seq_one_letter_code
_entity_poly.pdbx_strand_id
1 'polypeptide(L)' 'MVFSSIFFIFCFLPVFMLIYYLLPGKLRNIALVLGSLIFYAWGEPVYVILMLFSSVFNYYMA' A
#
# COMPACT_ATOMS: atom_id res chain seq x y z
N MET A 1 0.38 -3.48 -10.06
CA MET A 1 -0.37 -2.77 -11.14
C MET A 1 0.60 -1.83 -11.83
N VAL A 2 0.46 -1.61 -13.15
CA VAL A 2 1.34 -0.66 -13.86
C VAL A 2 1.04 0.76 -13.36
N PHE A 3 2.09 1.54 -13.08
CA PHE A 3 2.02 2.93 -12.57
C PHE A 3 1.16 3.85 -13.48
N SER A 4 1.01 3.49 -14.76
CA SER A 4 0.24 4.22 -15.76
C SER A 4 -1.25 3.85 -15.83
N SER A 5 -1.80 3.10 -14.88
CA SER A 5 -3.22 2.76 -14.92
C SER A 5 -4.10 3.97 -14.61
N ILE A 6 -5.19 4.12 -15.36
CA ILE A 6 -6.17 5.21 -15.18
C ILE A 6 -6.76 5.16 -13.76
N PHE A 7 -6.99 3.97 -13.22
CA PHE A 7 -7.43 3.77 -11.84
C PHE A 7 -6.43 4.29 -10.80
N PHE A 8 -5.12 4.13 -11.03
CA PHE A 8 -4.11 4.66 -10.12
C PHE A 8 -4.13 6.19 -10.07
N ILE A 9 -4.16 6.83 -11.25
CA ILE A 9 -4.09 8.29 -11.35
C ILE A 9 -5.37 8.95 -10.80
N PHE A 10 -6.54 8.40 -11.11
CA PHE A 10 -7.82 9.02 -10.76
C PHE A 10 -8.41 8.57 -9.42
N CYS A 11 -8.02 7.41 -8.89
CA CYS A 11 -8.58 6.90 -7.64
C CYS A 11 -7.53 6.90 -6.53
N PHE A 12 -6.39 6.25 -6.75
CA PHE A 12 -5.37 6.08 -5.71
C PHE A 12 -4.65 7.40 -5.36
N LEU A 13 -4.19 8.14 -6.36
CA LEU A 13 -3.42 9.38 -6.16
C LEU A 13 -4.19 10.49 -5.41
N PRO A 14 -5.45 10.83 -5.76
CA PRO A 14 -6.19 11.86 -5.03
C PRO A 14 -6.56 11.43 -3.60
N VAL A 15 -6.91 10.15 -3.39
CA VAL A 15 -7.18 9.61 -2.05
C VAL A 15 -5.91 9.63 -1.19
N PHE A 16 -4.77 9.22 -1.75
CA PHE A 16 -3.49 9.25 -1.07
C PHE A 16 -3.06 10.67 -0.70
N MET A 17 -3.22 11.64 -1.61
CA MET A 17 -2.95 13.05 -1.31
C MET A 17 -3.86 13.63 -0.24
N LEU A 18 -5.17 13.31 -0.26
CA LEU A 18 -6.09 13.73 0.80
C LEU A 18 -5.63 13.22 2.16
N ILE A 19 -5.38 11.91 2.27
CA ILE A 19 -4.89 11.29 3.51
C ILE A 19 -3.57 11.95 3.95
N TYR A 20 -2.63 12.14 3.03
CA TYR A 20 -1.34 12.78 3.34
C TYR A 20 -1.47 14.22 3.84
N TYR A 21 -2.49 14.96 3.38
CA TYR A 21 -2.75 16.33 3.80
C TYR A 21 -3.48 16.40 5.16
N LEU A 22 -4.35 15.44 5.45
CA LEU A 22 -5.07 15.36 6.73
C LEU A 22 -4.19 14.86 7.89
N LEU A 23 -3.08 14.16 7.63
CA LEU A 23 -2.29 13.52 8.69
C LEU A 23 -1.24 14.47 9.32
N PRO A 24 -1.19 14.60 10.67
CA PRO A 24 -0.18 15.37 11.38
C PRO A 24 1.19 14.68 11.34
N GLY A 25 2.27 15.47 11.31
CA GLY A 25 3.61 15.10 10.82
C GLY A 25 4.27 13.79 11.28
N LYS A 26 3.87 13.18 12.40
CA LYS A 26 4.36 11.84 12.81
C LYS A 26 3.69 10.69 12.05
N LEU A 27 2.43 10.85 11.65
CA LEU A 27 1.67 9.81 10.93
C LEU A 27 1.95 9.81 9.43
N ARG A 28 2.56 10.87 8.89
CA ARG A 28 2.93 10.97 7.46
C ARG A 28 3.85 9.84 7.00
N ASN A 29 4.82 9.44 7.83
CA ASN A 29 5.70 8.30 7.48
C ASN A 29 4.93 6.99 7.43
N ILE A 30 4.01 6.77 8.37
CA ILE A 30 3.16 5.56 8.37
C ILE A 30 2.22 5.59 7.15
N ALA A 31 1.66 6.75 6.81
CA ALA A 31 0.82 6.91 5.63
C ALA A 31 1.59 6.65 4.33
N LEU A 32 2.84 7.11 4.23
CA LEU A 32 3.71 6.85 3.08
C LEU A 32 4.00 5.37 2.92
N VAL A 33 4.31 4.67 4.02
CA VAL A 33 4.56 3.22 4.02
C VAL A 33 3.29 2.45 3.67
N LEU A 34 2.15 2.77 4.28
CA LEU A 34 0.89 2.10 3.97
C LEU A 34 0.43 2.38 2.54
N GLY A 35 0.56 3.62 2.07
CA GLY A 35 0.24 3.99 0.70
C GLY A 35 1.09 3.25 -0.32
N SER A 36 2.41 3.15 -0.11
CA SER A 36 3.27 2.38 -1.01
C SER A 36 2.94 0.87 -1.00
N LEU A 37 2.58 0.32 0.16
CA LEU A 37 2.12 -1.06 0.29
C LEU A 37 0.79 -1.29 -0.45
N ILE A 38 -0.17 -0.39 -0.28
CA ILE A 38 -1.47 -0.46 -0.96
C ILE A 38 -1.29 -0.29 -2.47
N PHE A 39 -0.42 0.61 -2.92
CA PHE A 39 -0.08 0.76 -4.33
C PHE A 39 0.47 -0.55 -4.92
N TYR A 40 1.36 -1.21 -4.18
CA TYR A 40 1.94 -2.49 -4.57
C TYR A 40 0.87 -3.59 -4.62
N ALA A 41 -0.02 -3.63 -3.62
CA ALA A 41 -1.14 -4.56 -3.56
C ALA A 41 -2.25 -4.25 -4.58
N TRP A 42 -2.40 -3.02 -5.08
CA TRP A 42 -3.57 -2.62 -5.88
C TRP A 42 -3.72 -3.43 -7.18
N GLY A 43 -2.63 -3.92 -7.76
CA GLY A 43 -2.70 -4.69 -9.01
C GLY A 43 -3.01 -6.15 -8.87
N GLU A 44 -2.55 -6.74 -7.77
CA GLU A 44 -2.57 -8.17 -7.52
C GLU A 44 -2.58 -8.37 -6.00
N PRO A 45 -3.66 -7.94 -5.32
CA PRO A 45 -3.69 -7.85 -3.86
C PRO A 45 -3.50 -9.23 -3.22
N VAL A 46 -3.99 -10.26 -3.89
CA VAL A 46 -3.89 -11.65 -3.47
C VAL A 46 -2.44 -12.11 -3.32
N TYR A 47 -1.54 -11.75 -4.26
CA TYR A 47 -0.14 -12.20 -4.23
C TYR A 47 0.69 -11.47 -3.16
N VAL A 48 0.42 -10.19 -2.93
CA VAL A 48 1.10 -9.43 -1.86
C VAL A 48 0.66 -9.93 -0.48
N ILE A 49 -0.63 -10.22 -0.32
CA ILE A 49 -1.18 -10.82 0.91
C ILE A 49 -0.58 -12.22 1.12
N LEU A 50 -0.48 -13.03 0.07
CA LEU A 50 0.17 -14.35 0.12
C LEU A 50 1.64 -14.26 0.52
N MET A 51 2.39 -13.29 0.00
CA MET A 51 3.82 -13.11 0.31
C MET A 51 4.05 -12.63 1.75
N LEU A 52 3.20 -11.73 2.25
CA LEU A 52 3.23 -11.31 3.66
C LEU A 52 2.83 -12.46 4.58
N PHE A 53 1.76 -13.19 4.22
CA PHE A 53 1.30 -14.34 4.98
C PHE A 53 2.37 -15.44 5.02
N SER A 54 3.00 -15.77 3.88
CA SER A 54 4.07 -16.76 3.84
C SER A 54 5.29 -16.33 4.64
N SER A 55 5.66 -15.04 4.62
CA SER A 55 6.79 -14.52 5.40
C SER A 55 6.52 -14.59 6.92
N VAL A 56 5.32 -14.21 7.38
CA VAL A 56 4.94 -14.28 8.79
C VAL A 56 4.81 -15.73 9.26
N PHE A 57 4.18 -16.57 8.44
CA PHE A 57 4.03 -17.99 8.75
C PHE A 57 5.39 -18.68 8.82
N ASN A 58 6.29 -18.39 7.89
CA ASN A 58 7.67 -18.90 7.91
C ASN A 58 8.44 -18.39 9.14
N TYR A 59 8.24 -17.14 9.55
CA TYR A 59 8.89 -16.60 10.76
C TYR A 59 8.38 -17.25 12.06
N TYR A 60 7.11 -17.62 12.13
CA TYR A 60 6.54 -18.31 13.29
C TYR A 60 6.81 -19.81 13.33
N MET A 61 7.03 -20.42 12.16
CA MET A 61 7.23 -21.86 12.00
C MET A 61 8.72 -22.26 11.97
N ALA A 62 9.63 -21.29 11.96
CA ALA A 62 11.07 -21.43 12.16
C ALA A 62 11.44 -21.20 13.62
#